data_AF-A0A8H5RJE7-F1
#
_entry.id   AF-A0A8H5RJE7-F1
#
_cell.length_a   1.000
_cell.length_b   1.000
_cell.length_c   1.000
_cell.angle_alpha   90.00
_cell.angle_beta   90.00
_cell.angle_gamma   90.00
#
_symmetry.space_group_name_H-M   'P 1'
#
loop_
_entity.id
_entity.type
_entity.pdbx_description
1 polymer ?
#
loop_
_entity_poly.entity_id
_entity_poly.type
_entity_poly.pdbx_seq_one_letter_code
_entity_poly.pdbx_strand_id
1 'polypeptide(L)'
;MPSDLSAYLASKYLVADPKPAKKRKRKRGADANNGLLITDDNDSGWGNTNTQQDDEGIDAPVTVSGRSAEFRKAKKSNWKSVGSDATSNDDSAAAADAILASAAAEQNAARDEGEDIPIIEDDGSAVKMSDGTHAGLQSAATVSAQLKRRQKEEREDFERHRKSKEEETIYRDATGRRIDISMKRAEARRAAAEAAAEAEKKERLSKAALKGDIQLEEARKRREKLQDAKLMSFARTADDEEMNHELKEQERWNDPMMQFMAETKQAGTGQSKRSKRKPVYAGAAPPNRYAIKPGYRWDGVDRGNGFEAERFKALNRRERNKGLEYSWQMDE
;
A
#
# COMPACT_ATOMS: atom_id res chain seq x y z
N MET A 1 19.93 31.29 -15.23
CA MET A 1 19.52 29.87 -15.20
C MET A 1 20.72 28.93 -15.36
N PRO A 2 21.58 28.75 -14.34
CA PRO A 2 22.62 27.69 -14.34
C PRO A 2 22.24 26.46 -13.49
N SER A 3 21.00 26.37 -12.98
CA SER A 3 20.54 25.30 -12.09
C SER A 3 20.23 23.98 -12.79
N ASP A 4 19.93 23.99 -14.10
CA ASP A 4 19.49 22.78 -14.81
C ASP A 4 20.63 21.82 -15.15
N LEU A 5 21.80 22.33 -15.57
CA LEU A 5 22.94 21.46 -15.93
C LEU A 5 23.52 20.76 -14.71
N SER A 6 23.70 21.49 -13.60
CA SER A 6 24.25 20.95 -12.36
C SER A 6 23.29 19.95 -11.72
N ALA A 7 21.98 20.24 -11.69
CA ALA A 7 20.95 19.30 -11.23
C ALA A 7 20.83 18.05 -12.13
N TYR A 8 20.95 18.23 -13.45
CA TYR A 8 20.96 17.13 -14.41
C TYR A 8 22.17 16.20 -14.21
N LEU A 9 23.37 16.78 -14.04
CA LEU A 9 24.58 16.00 -13.77
C LEU A 9 24.51 15.28 -12.42
N ALA A 10 23.99 15.93 -11.39
CA ALA A 10 23.79 15.31 -10.08
C ALA A 10 22.80 14.14 -10.14
N SER A 11 21.65 14.31 -10.79
CA SER A 11 20.62 13.26 -10.87
C SER A 11 21.02 12.07 -11.77
N LYS A 12 21.70 12.31 -12.90
CA LYS A 12 22.05 11.26 -13.87
C LYS A 12 23.37 10.56 -13.61
N TYR A 13 24.33 11.23 -12.98
CA TYR A 13 25.70 10.71 -12.85
C TYR A 13 26.21 10.62 -11.42
N LEU A 14 25.67 11.40 -10.47
CA LEU A 14 26.06 11.29 -9.06
C LEU A 14 25.07 10.42 -8.27
N VAL A 15 23.77 10.66 -8.38
CA VAL A 15 22.75 9.95 -7.59
C VAL A 15 22.32 8.62 -8.23
N ALA A 16 22.41 8.49 -9.55
CA ALA A 16 22.05 7.25 -10.23
C ALA A 16 23.02 6.12 -9.85
N ASP A 17 22.50 5.03 -9.27
CA ASP A 17 23.26 3.80 -9.10
C ASP A 17 23.62 3.21 -10.48
N PRO A 18 24.83 2.66 -10.65
CA PRO A 18 25.21 2.03 -11.92
C PRO A 18 24.22 0.91 -12.21
N LYS A 19 23.48 1.02 -13.32
CA LYS A 19 22.53 -0.01 -13.75
C LYS A 19 23.28 -1.35 -13.79
N PRO A 20 22.78 -2.41 -13.13
CA PRO A 20 23.44 -3.71 -13.19
C PRO A 20 23.58 -4.10 -14.66
N ALA A 21 24.81 -4.44 -15.07
CA ALA A 21 25.11 -4.82 -16.44
C ALA A 21 24.11 -5.90 -16.88
N LYS A 22 23.41 -5.65 -18.00
CA LYS A 22 22.46 -6.61 -18.58
C LYS A 22 23.21 -7.92 -18.81
N LYS A 23 23.01 -8.92 -17.93
CA LYS A 23 23.48 -10.28 -18.18
C LYS A 23 22.89 -10.70 -19.52
N ARG A 24 23.75 -10.95 -20.52
CA ARG A 24 23.36 -11.59 -21.78
C ARG A 24 22.53 -12.82 -21.42
N LYS A 25 21.28 -12.85 -21.87
CA LYS A 25 20.36 -13.98 -21.70
C LYS A 25 20.94 -15.17 -22.49
N ARG A 26 21.86 -15.92 -21.89
CA ARG A 26 22.21 -17.26 -22.38
C ARG A 26 21.02 -18.14 -22.04
N LYS A 27 20.37 -18.64 -23.10
CA LYS A 27 19.35 -19.70 -23.03
C LYS A 27 20.05 -20.95 -22.48
N ARG A 28 20.02 -21.13 -21.16
CA ARG A 28 20.22 -22.43 -20.53
C ARG A 28 18.85 -22.84 -20.02
N GLY A 29 18.25 -23.82 -20.68
CA GLY A 29 17.20 -24.62 -20.08
C GLY A 29 17.80 -25.31 -18.86
N ALA A 30 17.19 -25.08 -17.71
CA ALA A 30 17.41 -25.88 -16.52
C ALA A 30 16.08 -26.58 -16.27
N ASP A 31 16.01 -27.83 -16.68
CA ASP A 31 14.97 -28.75 -16.24
C ASP A 31 15.29 -29.20 -14.81
N ALA A 32 14.35 -28.95 -13.90
CA ALA A 32 14.01 -29.83 -12.78
C ALA A 32 12.82 -29.24 -12.02
N ASN A 33 11.62 -29.45 -12.54
CA ASN A 33 10.46 -29.90 -11.75
C ASN A 33 9.29 -30.22 -12.69
N ASN A 34 8.80 -31.46 -12.55
CA ASN A 34 7.71 -32.08 -13.29
C ASN A 34 6.50 -31.17 -13.52
N GLY A 35 6.14 -30.99 -14.79
CA GLY A 35 4.83 -30.45 -15.21
C GLY A 35 4.86 -29.98 -16.65
N LEU A 36 4.22 -30.72 -17.57
CA LEU A 36 3.99 -30.27 -18.94
C LEU A 36 3.16 -28.97 -18.91
N LEU A 37 3.79 -27.84 -19.26
CA LEU A 37 3.11 -26.57 -19.48
C LEU A 37 3.10 -26.29 -20.98
N ILE A 38 1.96 -26.52 -21.64
CA ILE A 38 1.74 -26.12 -23.03
C ILE A 38 1.56 -24.59 -23.03
N THR A 39 2.61 -23.87 -23.41
CA THR A 39 2.51 -22.45 -23.73
C THR A 39 2.07 -22.31 -25.19
N ASP A 40 0.80 -21.94 -25.41
CA ASP A 40 0.29 -21.46 -26.70
C ASP A 40 1.07 -20.21 -27.10
N ASP A 41 2.06 -20.40 -27.97
CA ASP A 41 2.87 -19.35 -28.58
C ASP A 41 2.06 -18.74 -29.72
N ASN A 42 1.30 -17.69 -29.42
CA ASN A 42 0.52 -16.96 -30.42
C ASN A 42 1.41 -15.93 -31.12
N ASP A 43 2.22 -16.41 -32.06
CA ASP A 43 2.79 -15.60 -33.13
C ASP A 43 1.65 -15.05 -34.00
N SER A 44 1.19 -13.85 -33.68
CA SER A 44 0.28 -13.06 -34.50
C SER A 44 0.80 -11.63 -34.60
N GLY A 45 2.03 -11.48 -35.06
CA GLY A 45 2.44 -10.25 -35.70
C GLY A 45 2.01 -10.33 -37.16
N TRP A 46 0.90 -9.68 -37.54
CA TRP A 46 0.60 -9.18 -38.90
C TRP A 46 -0.20 -7.87 -38.78
N GLY A 47 0.42 -6.78 -39.23
CA GLY A 47 -0.20 -5.62 -39.89
C GLY A 47 -1.17 -4.72 -39.11
N ASN A 48 -0.67 -3.65 -38.49
CA ASN A 48 -1.42 -2.39 -38.37
C ASN A 48 -0.76 -1.35 -39.27
N THR A 49 -1.30 -1.14 -40.47
CA THR A 49 -0.98 0.02 -41.32
C THR A 49 -2.10 1.03 -41.19
N ASN A 50 -1.72 2.20 -40.70
CA ASN A 50 -2.51 3.41 -40.62
C ASN A 50 -2.62 4.02 -42.03
N THR A 51 -3.83 4.11 -42.59
CA THR A 51 -4.10 4.95 -43.76
C THR A 51 -5.46 5.62 -43.61
N GLN A 52 -5.40 6.94 -43.78
CA GLN A 52 -6.47 7.91 -43.77
C GLN A 52 -6.84 8.21 -45.24
N GLN A 53 -8.13 8.46 -45.50
CA GLN A 53 -8.70 9.29 -46.58
C GLN A 53 -9.65 8.61 -47.62
N ASP A 54 -10.94 8.94 -47.43
CA ASP A 54 -12.03 9.40 -48.32
C ASP A 54 -12.57 8.60 -49.55
N ASP A 55 -13.89 8.38 -49.46
CA ASP A 55 -15.01 8.52 -50.42
C ASP A 55 -15.48 7.42 -51.43
N GLU A 56 -16.79 7.14 -51.31
CA GLU A 56 -17.81 6.58 -52.23
C GLU A 56 -17.58 5.25 -52.98
N GLY A 57 -18.49 4.27 -52.75
CA GLY A 57 -18.59 3.05 -53.57
C GLY A 57 -19.22 1.83 -52.88
N ILE A 58 -20.55 1.83 -52.89
CA ILE A 58 -21.53 0.79 -52.54
C ILE A 58 -21.07 -0.67 -52.88
N ASP A 59 -21.40 -1.59 -51.96
CA ASP A 59 -21.54 -3.06 -52.12
C ASP A 59 -20.42 -3.95 -51.51
N ALA A 60 -20.49 -4.15 -50.19
CA ALA A 60 -19.81 -5.25 -49.49
C ALA A 60 -20.75 -5.85 -48.43
N PRO A 61 -20.86 -7.18 -48.31
CA PRO A 61 -21.85 -7.81 -47.42
C PRO A 61 -21.54 -7.56 -45.94
N VAL A 62 -22.56 -7.09 -45.22
CA VAL A 62 -22.57 -6.94 -43.76
C VAL A 62 -22.42 -8.33 -43.12
N THR A 63 -21.20 -8.67 -42.71
CA THR A 63 -20.97 -9.84 -41.86
C THR A 63 -21.18 -9.45 -40.41
N VAL A 64 -22.17 -10.08 -39.79
CA VAL A 64 -22.48 -9.96 -38.36
C VAL A 64 -21.26 -10.42 -37.56
N SER A 65 -20.51 -9.47 -37.01
CA SER A 65 -19.43 -9.73 -36.05
C SER A 65 -20.03 -10.07 -34.68
N GLY A 66 -20.67 -11.23 -34.60
CA GLY A 66 -21.11 -11.86 -33.35
C GLY A 66 -19.98 -12.65 -32.71
N ARG A 67 -18.97 -11.96 -32.17
CA ARG A 67 -18.00 -12.56 -31.23
C ARG A 67 -18.19 -11.87 -29.88
N SER A 68 -19.05 -12.46 -29.04
CA SER A 68 -19.21 -12.05 -27.65
C SER A 68 -17.85 -12.11 -26.94
N ALA A 69 -17.46 -10.97 -26.37
CA ALA A 69 -16.23 -10.79 -25.61
C ALA A 69 -16.31 -11.40 -24.19
N GLU A 70 -16.96 -12.55 -24.04
CA GLU A 70 -17.22 -13.20 -22.75
C GLU A 70 -16.15 -14.24 -22.38
N PHE A 71 -15.29 -14.62 -23.32
CA PHE A 71 -14.13 -15.47 -23.04
C PHE A 71 -12.86 -14.66 -22.75
N ARG A 72 -12.96 -13.65 -21.88
CA ARG A 72 -11.76 -13.11 -21.21
C ARG A 72 -11.49 -13.93 -19.96
N LYS A 73 -10.56 -14.89 -20.12
CA LYS A 73 -9.92 -15.72 -19.07
C LYS A 73 -9.84 -14.97 -17.72
N ALA A 74 -10.66 -15.38 -16.75
CA ALA A 74 -10.50 -14.98 -15.36
C ALA A 74 -9.19 -15.55 -14.82
N LYS A 75 -8.23 -14.68 -14.44
CA LYS A 75 -6.93 -15.07 -13.88
C LYS A 75 -7.00 -15.52 -12.40
N LYS A 76 -8.17 -15.91 -11.91
CA LYS A 76 -8.39 -16.33 -10.52
C LYS A 76 -9.37 -17.49 -10.51
N SER A 77 -8.94 -18.65 -10.03
CA SER A 77 -9.81 -19.82 -9.82
C SER A 77 -10.75 -19.53 -8.65
N ASN A 78 -12.04 -19.78 -8.85
CA ASN A 78 -13.09 -19.61 -7.83
C ASN A 78 -13.25 -20.85 -6.93
N TRP A 79 -12.19 -21.64 -6.76
CA TRP A 79 -12.21 -22.83 -5.91
C TRP A 79 -12.10 -22.40 -4.44
N LYS A 80 -13.05 -22.86 -3.62
CA LYS A 80 -13.07 -22.62 -2.18
C LYS A 80 -12.41 -23.83 -1.52
N SER A 81 -11.21 -23.66 -0.93
CA SER A 81 -10.54 -24.74 -0.20
C SER A 81 -11.30 -25.01 1.10
N VAL A 82 -11.97 -26.16 1.19
CA VAL A 82 -12.56 -26.64 2.44
C VAL A 82 -11.41 -27.27 3.24
N GLY A 83 -10.90 -26.57 4.25
CA GLY A 83 -9.83 -27.11 5.09
C GLY A 83 -9.04 -26.14 5.99
N SER A 84 -9.26 -24.83 5.94
CA SER A 84 -8.61 -23.90 6.88
C SER A 84 -9.59 -22.86 7.38
N ASP A 85 -10.42 -23.27 8.34
CA ASP A 85 -11.11 -22.34 9.22
C ASP A 85 -10.27 -22.17 10.49
N ALA A 86 -9.49 -21.08 10.54
CA ALA A 86 -9.07 -20.42 11.78
C ALA A 86 -8.31 -19.12 11.43
N THR A 87 -9.04 -18.01 11.55
CA THR A 87 -8.59 -16.69 12.04
C THR A 87 -7.34 -16.05 11.42
N SER A 88 -7.61 -14.99 10.66
CA SER A 88 -6.71 -13.89 10.37
C SER A 88 -6.19 -13.23 11.66
N ASN A 89 -4.98 -13.61 12.08
CA ASN A 89 -4.07 -12.72 12.78
C ASN A 89 -2.78 -12.70 11.97
N ASP A 90 -2.54 -11.58 11.27
CA ASP A 90 -1.33 -11.35 10.47
C ASP A 90 -0.06 -11.56 11.31
N ASP A 91 -0.14 -11.27 12.62
CA ASP A 91 0.95 -11.48 13.57
C ASP A 91 1.24 -12.96 13.86
N SER A 92 0.22 -13.83 13.81
CA SER A 92 0.39 -15.28 14.02
C SER A 92 0.95 -15.97 12.77
N ALA A 93 0.58 -15.49 11.58
CA ALA A 93 1.18 -15.95 10.32
C ALA A 93 2.65 -15.50 10.20
N ALA A 94 2.94 -14.23 10.52
CA ALA A 94 4.31 -13.73 10.54
C ALA A 94 5.19 -14.43 11.60
N ALA A 95 4.63 -14.73 12.78
CA ALA A 95 5.33 -15.51 13.81
C ALA A 95 5.57 -16.96 13.38
N ALA A 96 4.60 -17.61 12.72
CA ALA A 96 4.76 -18.96 12.19
C ALA A 96 5.83 -19.01 11.08
N ASP A 97 5.83 -18.04 10.15
CA ASP A 97 6.84 -17.93 9.11
C ASP A 97 8.23 -17.62 9.68
N ALA A 98 8.32 -16.81 10.74
CA ALA A 98 9.58 -16.56 11.45
C ALA A 98 10.12 -17.82 12.15
N ILE A 99 9.26 -18.63 12.75
CA ILE A 99 9.64 -19.91 13.37
C ILE A 99 10.08 -20.93 12.29
N LEU A 100 9.38 -20.98 11.15
CA LEU A 100 9.78 -21.82 10.03
C LEU A 100 11.11 -21.37 9.42
N ALA A 101 11.33 -20.06 9.30
CA ALA A 101 12.59 -19.50 8.83
C ALA A 101 13.74 -19.72 9.82
N SER A 102 13.50 -19.59 11.13
CA SER A 102 14.52 -19.87 12.15
C SER A 102 14.85 -21.35 12.22
N ALA A 103 13.85 -22.24 12.15
CA ALA A 103 14.07 -23.68 12.11
C ALA A 103 14.82 -24.11 10.83
N ALA A 104 14.51 -23.50 9.68
CA ALA A 104 15.25 -23.73 8.45
C ALA A 104 16.69 -23.21 8.54
N ALA A 105 16.92 -22.06 9.17
CA ALA A 105 18.25 -21.52 9.40
C ALA A 105 19.07 -22.38 10.38
N GLU A 106 18.45 -22.86 11.46
CA GLU A 106 19.07 -23.73 12.45
C GLU A 106 19.37 -25.12 11.86
N GLN A 107 18.48 -25.67 11.03
CA GLN A 107 18.72 -26.91 10.30
C GLN A 107 19.82 -26.77 9.24
N ASN A 108 19.95 -25.60 8.61
CA ASN A 108 21.04 -25.30 7.68
C ASN A 108 22.38 -25.09 8.42
N ALA A 109 22.35 -24.42 9.58
CA ALA A 109 23.53 -24.25 10.43
C ALA A 109 24.00 -25.58 11.02
N ALA A 110 23.09 -26.43 11.52
CA ALA A 110 23.41 -27.77 12.01
C ALA A 110 23.93 -28.70 10.89
N ARG A 111 23.52 -28.47 9.64
CA ARG A 111 24.11 -29.15 8.47
C ARG A 111 25.52 -28.66 8.14
N ASP A 112 25.81 -27.38 8.35
CA ASP A 112 27.16 -26.81 8.18
C ASP A 112 28.09 -27.19 9.36
N GLU A 113 27.59 -27.32 10.59
CA GLU A 113 28.40 -27.72 11.77
C GLU A 113 28.76 -29.22 11.79
N GLY A 114 28.05 -30.06 11.04
CA GLY A 114 28.43 -31.46 10.82
C GLY A 114 29.63 -31.63 9.87
N GLU A 115 30.18 -30.55 9.31
CA GLU A 115 31.25 -30.59 8.30
C GLU A 115 32.67 -30.36 8.88
N ASP A 116 32.84 -30.20 10.20
CA ASP A 116 34.16 -30.31 10.87
C ASP A 116 34.51 -31.77 11.19
N ILE A 117 34.23 -32.68 10.25
CA ILE A 117 34.84 -34.01 10.26
C ILE A 117 36.24 -33.83 9.66
N PRO A 118 37.33 -34.07 10.42
CA PRO A 118 38.67 -34.02 9.86
C PRO A 118 38.77 -35.11 8.79
N ILE A 119 38.63 -34.72 7.52
CA ILE A 119 39.06 -35.53 6.39
C ILE A 119 40.58 -35.58 6.52
N ILE A 120 41.08 -36.75 6.91
CA ILE A 120 42.48 -37.11 6.86
C ILE A 120 42.94 -36.82 5.42
N GLU A 121 43.74 -35.76 5.25
CA GLU A 121 44.42 -35.48 4.00
C GLU A 121 45.39 -36.64 3.77
N ASP A 122 44.97 -37.61 2.96
CA ASP A 122 45.87 -38.61 2.40
C ASP A 122 46.79 -37.88 1.40
N ASP A 123 48.04 -37.77 1.80
CA ASP A 123 49.17 -37.09 1.20
C ASP A 123 49.66 -37.78 -0.09
N GLY A 124 48.75 -37.92 -1.07
CA GLY A 124 49.00 -38.58 -2.35
C GLY A 124 48.16 -38.06 -3.51
N SER A 125 48.58 -36.96 -4.13
CA SER A 125 48.29 -36.56 -5.53
C SER A 125 46.92 -36.95 -6.12
N ALA A 126 45.81 -36.52 -5.53
CA ALA A 126 44.50 -36.70 -6.16
C ALA A 126 44.37 -35.86 -7.45
N VAL A 127 44.06 -36.50 -8.58
CA VAL A 127 43.87 -35.84 -9.88
C VAL A 127 42.60 -34.97 -9.82
N LYS A 128 42.79 -33.65 -9.84
CA LYS A 128 41.71 -32.65 -9.90
C LYS A 128 41.33 -32.38 -11.35
N MET A 129 40.04 -32.24 -11.62
CA MET A 129 39.52 -31.82 -12.92
C MET A 129 39.77 -30.31 -13.16
N SER A 130 39.53 -29.82 -14.38
CA SER A 130 39.52 -28.38 -14.70
C SER A 130 38.59 -27.57 -13.79
N ASP A 131 37.55 -28.24 -13.30
CA ASP A 131 36.53 -27.66 -12.45
C ASP A 131 36.91 -27.73 -10.95
N GLY A 132 38.11 -28.26 -10.64
CA GLY A 132 38.66 -28.35 -9.28
C GLY A 132 38.08 -29.50 -8.44
N THR A 133 37.11 -30.24 -8.98
CA THR A 133 36.55 -31.44 -8.36
C THR A 133 37.48 -32.63 -8.50
N HIS A 134 37.42 -33.55 -7.55
CA HIS A 134 38.24 -34.78 -7.58
C HIS A 134 37.68 -35.75 -8.62
N ALA A 135 38.55 -36.38 -9.42
CA ALA A 135 38.13 -37.36 -10.42
C ALA A 135 37.72 -38.70 -9.77
N GLY A 136 36.54 -39.25 -10.11
CA GLY A 136 36.05 -40.57 -9.65
C GLY A 136 34.56 -40.62 -9.30
N LEU A 137 34.05 -41.81 -8.90
CA LEU A 137 32.70 -41.93 -8.32
C LEU A 137 32.68 -41.25 -6.95
N GLN A 138 32.10 -40.06 -6.87
CA GLN A 138 31.94 -39.30 -5.64
C GLN A 138 30.48 -39.26 -5.21
N SER A 139 30.24 -39.27 -3.90
CA SER A 139 28.90 -39.04 -3.36
C SER A 139 28.45 -37.60 -3.63
N ALA A 140 27.13 -37.38 -3.73
CA ALA A 140 26.59 -36.03 -3.94
C ALA A 140 27.03 -35.03 -2.84
N ALA A 141 27.15 -35.51 -1.59
CA ALA A 141 27.59 -34.71 -0.45
C ALA A 141 29.06 -34.26 -0.59
N THR A 142 29.94 -35.14 -1.05
CA THR A 142 31.36 -34.81 -1.29
C THR A 142 31.54 -33.79 -2.42
N VAL A 143 30.70 -33.83 -3.45
CA VAL A 143 30.74 -32.86 -4.56
C VAL A 143 30.22 -31.48 -4.10
N SER A 144 29.16 -31.43 -3.28
CA SER A 144 28.65 -30.16 -2.75
C SER A 144 29.62 -29.45 -1.81
N ALA A 145 30.31 -30.21 -0.95
CA ALA A 145 31.32 -29.67 -0.04
C ALA A 145 32.51 -29.05 -0.81
N GLN A 146 32.99 -29.74 -1.86
CA GLN A 146 34.07 -29.23 -2.72
C GLN A 146 33.66 -27.93 -3.46
N LEU A 147 32.43 -27.86 -3.97
CA LEU A 147 31.93 -26.66 -4.65
C LEU A 147 31.75 -25.47 -3.70
N LYS A 148 31.25 -25.69 -2.47
CA LYS A 148 31.15 -24.64 -1.44
C LYS A 148 32.52 -24.09 -1.05
N ARG A 149 33.51 -24.97 -0.81
CA ARG A 149 34.89 -24.57 -0.48
C ARG A 149 35.50 -23.70 -1.57
N ARG A 150 35.32 -24.09 -2.84
CA ARG A 150 35.76 -23.29 -3.99
C ARG A 150 35.06 -21.94 -4.08
N GLN A 151 33.74 -21.88 -3.91
CA GLN A 151 33.03 -20.60 -3.92
C GLN A 151 33.50 -19.65 -2.81
N LYS A 152 33.90 -20.19 -1.66
CA LYS A 152 34.49 -19.43 -0.57
C LYS A 152 35.87 -18.90 -0.95
N GLU A 153 36.75 -19.75 -1.51
CA GLU A 153 38.07 -19.37 -2.01
C GLU A 153 37.96 -18.30 -3.14
N GLU A 154 37.08 -18.49 -4.12
CA GLU A 154 36.83 -17.51 -5.19
C GLU A 154 36.27 -16.17 -4.65
N ARG A 155 35.43 -16.21 -3.60
CA ARG A 155 34.94 -15.00 -2.92
C ARG A 155 36.06 -14.30 -2.17
N GLU A 156 36.91 -15.04 -1.47
CA GLU A 156 38.06 -14.50 -0.75
C GLU A 156 39.09 -13.91 -1.72
N ASP A 157 39.37 -14.56 -2.84
CA ASP A 157 40.23 -14.04 -3.90
C ASP A 157 39.62 -12.79 -4.56
N PHE A 158 38.31 -12.78 -4.81
CA PHE A 158 37.60 -11.59 -5.29
C PHE A 158 37.67 -10.43 -4.28
N GLU A 159 37.58 -10.71 -2.97
CA GLU A 159 37.75 -9.71 -1.92
C GLU A 159 39.20 -9.21 -1.80
N ARG A 160 40.20 -10.09 -2.00
CA ARG A 160 41.62 -9.72 -2.06
C ARG A 160 41.90 -8.83 -3.26
N HIS A 161 41.38 -9.16 -4.44
CA HIS A 161 41.48 -8.34 -5.64
C HIS A 161 40.71 -7.02 -5.52
N ARG A 162 39.56 -7.01 -4.83
CA ARG A 162 38.84 -5.77 -4.50
C ARG A 162 39.61 -4.86 -3.53
N LYS A 163 40.46 -5.45 -2.67
CA LYS A 163 41.35 -4.72 -1.75
C LYS A 163 42.69 -4.34 -2.38
N SER A 164 43.09 -4.94 -3.51
CA SER A 164 44.25 -4.47 -4.26
C SER A 164 43.92 -3.09 -4.84
N LYS A 165 44.65 -2.08 -4.39
CA LYS A 165 44.43 -0.67 -4.71
C LYS A 165 44.58 -0.45 -6.22
N GLU A 166 43.47 -0.35 -6.94
CA GLU A 166 43.45 0.32 -8.23
C GLU A 166 43.95 1.77 -8.04
N GLU A 167 44.72 2.29 -8.99
CA GLU A 167 45.29 3.64 -8.95
C GLU A 167 44.17 4.69 -8.77
N GLU A 168 44.25 5.48 -7.69
CA GLU A 168 43.22 6.47 -7.35
C GLU A 168 43.11 7.54 -8.45
N THR A 169 41.96 7.60 -9.12
CA THR A 169 41.69 8.60 -10.16
C THR A 169 41.37 9.94 -9.51
N ILE A 170 42.27 10.92 -9.66
CA ILE A 170 42.11 12.27 -9.10
C ILE A 170 41.26 13.12 -10.05
N TYR A 171 40.03 13.44 -9.63
CA TYR A 171 39.14 14.33 -10.38
C TYR A 171 39.36 15.80 -9.96
N ARG A 172 39.40 16.70 -10.95
CA ARG A 172 39.59 18.14 -10.75
C ARG A 172 38.45 18.91 -11.40
N ASP A 173 38.11 20.06 -10.81
CA ASP A 173 37.16 21.01 -11.40
C ASP A 173 37.77 21.74 -12.61
N ALA A 174 36.95 22.46 -13.36
CA ALA A 174 37.38 23.35 -14.46
C ALA A 174 38.38 24.43 -13.99
N THR A 175 38.44 24.70 -12.69
CA THR A 175 39.39 25.61 -12.03
C THR A 175 40.64 24.91 -11.47
N GLY A 176 40.77 23.58 -11.67
CA GLY A 176 41.93 22.78 -11.27
C GLY A 176 41.92 22.27 -9.81
N ARG A 177 40.90 22.63 -9.00
CA ARG A 177 40.77 22.16 -7.61
C ARG A 177 40.38 20.68 -7.57
N ARG A 178 41.04 19.87 -6.72
CA ARG A 178 40.71 18.46 -6.50
C ARG A 178 39.32 18.34 -5.87
N ILE A 179 38.46 17.48 -6.42
CA ILE A 179 37.10 17.21 -5.92
C ILE A 179 37.02 15.74 -5.54
N ASP A 180 36.64 15.46 -4.29
CA ASP A 180 36.26 14.11 -3.88
C ASP A 180 34.87 13.76 -4.42
N ILE A 181 34.82 12.85 -5.40
CA ILE A 181 33.56 12.38 -5.99
C ILE A 181 32.69 11.69 -4.94
N SER A 182 33.29 10.97 -3.99
CA SER A 182 32.56 10.28 -2.91
C SER A 182 31.77 11.27 -2.04
N MET A 183 32.40 12.38 -1.65
CA MET A 183 31.77 13.44 -0.85
C MET A 183 30.70 14.16 -1.66
N LYS A 184 30.99 14.55 -2.91
CA LYS A 184 30.01 15.23 -3.78
C LYS A 184 28.81 14.33 -4.12
N ARG A 185 29.03 13.02 -4.21
CA ARG A 185 27.99 12.00 -4.40
C ARG A 185 27.14 11.82 -3.14
N ALA A 186 27.76 11.80 -1.97
CA ALA A 186 27.06 11.71 -0.69
C ALA A 186 26.20 12.97 -0.45
N GLU A 187 26.72 14.17 -0.73
CA GLU A 187 25.99 15.42 -0.66
C GLU A 187 24.83 15.47 -1.66
N ALA A 188 25.06 15.07 -2.92
CA ALA A 188 24.01 14.99 -3.93
C ALA A 188 22.91 13.98 -3.54
N ARG A 189 23.28 12.84 -2.91
CA ARG A 189 22.31 11.84 -2.42
C ARG A 189 21.52 12.36 -1.22
N ARG A 190 22.14 13.09 -0.30
CA ARG A 190 21.44 13.75 0.82
C ARG A 190 20.48 14.82 0.31
N ALA A 191 20.94 15.70 -0.59
CA ALA A 191 20.10 16.73 -1.20
C ALA A 191 18.93 16.13 -2.00
N ALA A 192 19.15 15.04 -2.74
CA ALA A 192 18.08 14.33 -3.44
C ALA A 192 17.09 13.65 -2.49
N ALA A 193 17.56 13.08 -1.37
CA ALA A 193 16.70 12.48 -0.35
C ALA A 193 15.89 13.55 0.40
N GLU A 194 16.49 14.68 0.72
CA GLU A 194 15.81 15.83 1.33
C GLU A 194 14.77 16.42 0.38
N ALA A 195 15.12 16.65 -0.89
CA ALA A 195 14.18 17.14 -1.90
C ALA A 195 13.03 16.15 -2.14
N ALA A 196 13.29 14.83 -2.12
CA ALA A 196 12.25 13.81 -2.22
C ALA A 196 11.32 13.83 -0.99
N ALA A 197 11.88 13.95 0.22
CA ALA A 197 11.10 14.05 1.45
C ALA A 197 10.27 15.35 1.52
N GLU A 198 10.79 16.47 1.04
CA GLU A 198 10.06 17.73 0.92
C GLU A 198 8.94 17.66 -0.11
N ALA A 199 9.19 17.05 -1.27
CA ALA A 199 8.17 16.81 -2.28
C ALA A 199 7.03 15.93 -1.73
N GLU A 200 7.37 14.86 -1.01
CA GLU A 200 6.39 13.99 -0.37
C GLU A 200 5.59 14.75 0.71
N LYS A 201 6.24 15.54 1.57
CA LYS A 201 5.55 16.38 2.56
C LYS A 201 4.60 17.36 1.87
N LYS A 202 5.04 18.04 0.81
CA LYS A 202 4.21 18.98 0.05
C LYS A 202 3.02 18.29 -0.61
N GLU A 203 3.20 17.08 -1.14
CA GLU A 203 2.12 16.27 -1.69
C GLU A 203 1.13 15.81 -0.62
N ARG A 204 1.62 15.41 0.56
CA ARG A 204 0.75 15.06 1.71
C ARG A 204 -0.04 16.28 2.18
N LEU A 205 0.59 17.45 2.25
CA LEU A 205 -0.05 18.70 2.63
C LEU A 205 -1.09 19.15 1.59
N SER A 206 -0.79 19.03 0.30
CA SER A 206 -1.77 19.36 -0.75
C SER A 206 -2.97 18.42 -0.69
N LYS A 207 -2.75 17.12 -0.56
CA LYS A 207 -3.82 16.12 -0.37
C LYS A 207 -4.66 16.40 0.88
N ALA A 208 -4.01 16.79 2.00
CA ALA A 208 -4.72 17.11 3.24
C ALA A 208 -5.51 18.42 3.13
N ALA A 209 -4.99 19.44 2.46
CA ALA A 209 -5.65 20.73 2.26
C ALA A 209 -6.90 20.61 1.36
N LEU A 210 -6.93 19.61 0.46
CA LEU A 210 -8.12 19.30 -0.34
C LEU A 210 -9.23 18.60 0.46
N LYS A 211 -8.93 18.10 1.66
CA LYS A 211 -9.90 17.38 2.51
C LYS A 211 -10.68 18.37 3.37
N GLY A 212 -11.96 18.09 3.61
CA GLY A 212 -12.80 18.94 4.46
C GLY A 212 -12.45 18.82 5.95
N ASP A 213 -12.48 19.95 6.67
CA ASP A 213 -12.20 20.03 8.11
C ASP A 213 -13.01 19.00 8.93
N ILE A 214 -14.32 18.89 8.67
CA ILE A 214 -15.21 17.95 9.38
C ILE A 214 -14.76 16.50 9.18
N GLN A 215 -14.31 16.14 7.99
CA GLN A 215 -13.83 14.78 7.70
C GLN A 215 -12.49 14.48 8.39
N LEU A 216 -11.65 15.51 8.60
CA LEU A 216 -10.41 15.39 9.37
C LEU A 216 -10.71 15.25 10.86
N GLU A 217 -11.64 16.05 11.38
CA GLU A 217 -12.10 15.96 12.78
C GLU A 217 -12.79 14.61 13.07
N GLU A 218 -13.63 14.13 12.17
CA GLU A 218 -14.27 12.80 12.28
C GLU A 218 -13.23 11.68 12.25
N ALA A 219 -12.23 11.77 11.37
CA ALA A 219 -11.13 10.79 11.35
C ALA A 219 -10.33 10.81 12.66
N ARG A 220 -10.09 12.01 13.22
CA ARG A 220 -9.43 12.16 14.52
C ARG A 220 -10.26 11.55 15.65
N LYS A 221 -11.54 11.91 15.74
CA LYS A 221 -12.48 11.36 16.74
C LYS A 221 -12.63 9.85 16.61
N ARG A 222 -12.65 9.32 15.38
CA ARG A 222 -12.68 7.87 15.14
C ARG A 222 -11.43 7.19 15.68
N ARG A 223 -10.25 7.78 15.46
CA ARG A 223 -8.99 7.26 16.02
C ARG A 223 -8.99 7.32 17.55
N GLU A 224 -9.46 8.41 18.14
CA GLU A 224 -9.62 8.54 19.59
C GLU A 224 -10.55 7.45 20.14
N LYS A 225 -11.74 7.27 19.54
CA LYS A 225 -12.68 6.19 19.88
C LYS A 225 -12.07 4.79 19.75
N LEU A 226 -11.19 4.56 18.77
CA LEU A 226 -10.51 3.26 18.63
C LEU A 226 -9.45 3.04 19.71
N GLN A 227 -8.79 4.08 20.21
CA GLN A 227 -7.87 3.95 21.34
C GLN A 227 -8.64 3.74 22.64
N ASP A 228 -9.73 4.46 22.81
CA ASP A 228 -10.63 4.35 23.95
C ASP A 228 -11.27 2.95 24.01
N ALA A 229 -11.75 2.44 22.87
CA ALA A 229 -12.31 1.10 22.75
C ALA A 229 -11.33 -0.04 23.09
N LYS A 230 -10.01 0.20 23.10
CA LYS A 230 -9.03 -0.79 23.59
C LYS A 230 -9.06 -0.95 25.10
N LEU A 231 -9.48 0.10 25.80
CA LEU A 231 -9.54 0.19 27.26
C LEU A 231 -10.96 -0.07 27.78
N MET A 232 -11.98 0.19 26.96
CA MET A 232 -13.38 -0.08 27.30
C MET A 232 -13.67 -1.56 27.54
N SER A 233 -14.65 -1.83 28.41
CA SER A 233 -15.21 -3.17 28.60
C SER A 233 -15.99 -3.61 27.35
N PHE A 234 -16.07 -4.93 27.14
CA PHE A 234 -16.83 -5.50 26.02
C PHE A 234 -18.35 -5.24 26.14
N ALA A 235 -18.87 -5.32 27.37
CA ALA A 235 -20.28 -5.08 27.67
C ALA A 235 -20.44 -3.88 28.59
N ARG A 236 -21.47 -3.06 28.33
CA ARG A 236 -21.91 -2.00 29.24
C ARG A 236 -22.86 -2.58 30.28
N THR A 237 -22.59 -2.31 31.55
CA THR A 237 -23.43 -2.73 32.69
C THR A 237 -24.27 -1.57 33.19
N ALA A 238 -25.28 -1.86 34.02
CA ALA A 238 -26.11 -0.81 34.64
C ALA A 238 -25.28 0.19 35.47
N ASP A 239 -24.16 -0.25 36.02
CA ASP A 239 -23.27 0.55 36.85
C ASP A 239 -22.17 1.29 36.06
N ASP A 240 -22.18 1.25 34.72
CA ASP A 240 -21.19 1.96 33.88
C ASP A 240 -21.26 3.48 34.13
N GLU A 241 -20.17 4.04 34.64
CA GLU A 241 -20.09 5.44 35.07
C GLU A 241 -20.31 6.42 33.91
N GLU A 242 -19.72 6.14 32.74
CA GLU A 242 -19.81 7.01 31.57
C GLU A 242 -21.23 7.04 31.02
N MET A 243 -21.85 5.86 30.90
CA MET A 243 -23.24 5.72 30.46
C MET A 243 -24.20 6.41 31.43
N ASN A 244 -24.01 6.21 32.73
CA ASN A 244 -24.84 6.82 33.75
C ASN A 244 -24.69 8.35 33.78
N HIS A 245 -23.50 8.87 33.49
CA HIS A 245 -23.28 10.29 33.32
C HIS A 245 -24.05 10.83 32.10
N GLU A 246 -23.94 10.17 30.94
CA GLU A 246 -24.67 10.56 29.72
C GLU A 246 -26.20 10.57 29.94
N LEU A 247 -26.75 9.55 30.63
CA LEU A 247 -28.18 9.46 30.95
C LEU A 247 -28.66 10.54 31.93
N LYS A 248 -27.79 11.01 32.82
CA LYS A 248 -28.07 12.14 33.73
C LYS A 248 -28.05 13.47 32.98
N GLU A 249 -27.19 13.63 31.99
CA GLU A 249 -27.11 14.84 31.17
C GLU A 249 -28.25 14.99 30.16
N GLN A 250 -28.92 13.89 29.80
CA GLN A 250 -30.01 13.90 28.83
C GLN A 250 -31.17 14.79 29.28
N GLU A 251 -31.46 15.80 28.47
CA GLU A 251 -32.58 16.72 28.69
C GLU A 251 -33.90 16.02 28.37
N ARG A 252 -34.78 15.93 29.38
CA ARG A 252 -36.12 15.30 29.27
C ARG A 252 -37.20 16.38 29.22
N TRP A 253 -37.94 16.44 28.11
CA TRP A 253 -38.91 17.51 27.86
C TRP A 253 -40.01 17.68 28.95
N ASN A 254 -40.31 16.61 29.71
CA ASN A 254 -41.30 16.57 30.78
C ASN A 254 -40.72 16.76 32.20
N ASP A 255 -39.46 17.17 32.34
CA ASP A 255 -38.85 17.33 33.66
C ASP A 255 -39.18 18.72 34.25
N PRO A 256 -39.93 18.80 35.38
CA PRO A 256 -40.23 20.07 36.02
C PRO A 256 -38.98 20.79 36.56
N MET A 257 -37.92 20.06 36.93
CA MET A 257 -36.66 20.67 37.38
C MET A 257 -35.89 21.36 36.27
N MET A 258 -36.17 21.04 35.00
CA MET A 258 -35.48 21.65 33.86
C MET A 258 -35.64 23.17 33.83
N GLN A 259 -36.81 23.70 34.20
CA GLN A 259 -37.07 25.13 34.23
C GLN A 259 -36.11 25.86 35.19
N PHE A 260 -35.88 25.29 36.37
CA PHE A 260 -34.99 25.85 37.38
C PHE A 260 -33.50 25.71 36.98
N MET A 261 -33.12 24.57 36.40
CA MET A 261 -31.73 24.34 35.96
C MET A 261 -31.35 25.16 34.72
N ALA A 262 -32.30 25.48 33.84
CA ALA A 262 -32.06 26.25 32.63
C ALA A 262 -31.61 27.69 32.94
N GLU A 263 -32.18 28.33 33.96
CA GLU A 263 -31.78 29.66 34.42
C GLU A 263 -30.32 29.67 34.92
N THR A 264 -29.93 28.64 35.68
CA THR A 264 -28.56 28.48 36.18
C THR A 264 -27.56 28.24 35.04
N LYS A 265 -27.93 27.40 34.04
CA LYS A 265 -27.10 27.14 32.86
C LYS A 265 -26.94 28.39 31.99
N GLN A 266 -27.98 29.22 31.81
CA GLN A 266 -27.88 30.45 31.02
C GLN A 266 -26.97 31.49 31.68
N ALA A 267 -27.01 31.63 33.01
CA ALA A 267 -26.15 32.54 33.76
C ALA A 267 -24.65 32.18 33.67
N GLY A 268 -24.30 30.88 33.69
CA GLY A 268 -22.90 30.42 33.63
C GLY A 268 -22.29 30.34 32.22
N THR A 269 -23.12 30.32 31.16
CA THR A 269 -22.66 29.96 29.80
C THR A 269 -22.67 31.11 28.79
N GLY A 270 -23.18 32.29 29.19
CA GLY A 270 -23.50 33.41 28.28
C GLY A 270 -22.34 34.08 27.54
N GLN A 271 -21.10 33.98 28.03
CA GLN A 271 -19.95 34.74 27.48
C GLN A 271 -18.79 33.85 26.97
N SER A 272 -18.54 32.68 27.56
CA SER A 272 -17.32 31.90 27.29
C SER A 272 -17.43 30.91 26.11
N LYS A 273 -18.59 30.28 25.86
CA LYS A 273 -18.72 29.23 24.83
C LYS A 273 -19.03 29.76 23.41
N ARG A 274 -19.40 31.04 23.26
CA ARG A 274 -19.69 31.66 21.96
C ARG A 274 -18.44 32.00 21.14
N SER A 275 -17.26 32.08 21.77
CA SER A 275 -16.03 32.54 21.11
C SER A 275 -15.31 31.49 20.26
N LYS A 276 -15.56 30.18 20.48
CA LYS A 276 -14.85 29.09 19.78
C LYS A 276 -15.63 28.41 18.66
N ARG A 277 -16.95 28.59 18.59
CA ARG A 277 -17.79 27.92 17.59
C ARG A 277 -18.07 28.90 16.45
N LYS A 278 -17.85 28.47 15.20
CA LYS A 278 -18.22 29.25 14.02
C LYS A 278 -19.70 29.67 14.14
N PRO A 279 -20.06 30.93 13.87
CA PRO A 279 -21.44 31.38 13.97
C PRO A 279 -22.32 30.58 12.99
N VAL A 280 -23.53 30.23 13.44
CA VAL A 280 -24.52 29.45 12.69
C VAL A 280 -25.74 30.33 12.45
N TYR A 281 -26.47 30.09 11.35
CA TYR A 281 -27.72 30.79 11.06
C TYR A 281 -28.75 30.62 12.19
N ALA A 282 -29.41 31.71 12.56
CA ALA A 282 -30.36 31.75 13.66
C ALA A 282 -31.81 31.46 13.23
N GLY A 283 -32.16 31.66 11.96
CA GLY A 283 -33.52 31.48 11.46
C GLY A 283 -33.86 30.02 11.11
N ALA A 284 -35.12 29.81 10.72
CA ALA A 284 -35.57 28.54 10.15
C ALA A 284 -34.94 28.33 8.76
N ALA A 285 -34.48 27.12 8.50
CA ALA A 285 -33.88 26.73 7.23
C ALA A 285 -34.60 25.50 6.68
N PRO A 286 -34.69 25.33 5.35
CA PRO A 286 -35.26 24.12 4.76
C PRO A 286 -34.42 22.90 5.19
N PRO A 287 -35.08 21.76 5.49
CA PRO A 287 -34.37 20.55 5.87
C PRO A 287 -33.55 20.03 4.68
N ASN A 288 -32.39 19.45 4.96
CA ASN A 288 -31.53 18.79 3.99
C ASN A 288 -31.18 17.39 4.47
N ARG A 289 -30.76 16.51 3.54
CA ARG A 289 -30.36 15.13 3.85
C ARG A 289 -29.36 14.98 5.00
N TYR A 290 -28.48 15.97 5.18
CA TYR A 290 -27.36 15.89 6.12
C TYR A 290 -27.60 16.64 7.44
N ALA A 291 -28.79 17.23 7.64
CA ALA A 291 -29.11 18.11 8.76
C ALA A 291 -28.08 19.24 8.99
N ILE A 292 -27.40 19.68 7.93
CA ILE A 292 -26.40 20.76 7.99
C ILE A 292 -27.14 22.08 8.00
N LYS A 293 -26.99 22.85 9.08
CA LYS A 293 -27.54 24.21 9.15
C LYS A 293 -26.80 25.15 8.18
N PRO A 294 -27.51 26.11 7.57
CA PRO A 294 -26.87 27.10 6.72
C PRO A 294 -25.89 27.97 7.52
N GLY A 295 -24.93 28.54 6.80
CA GLY A 295 -23.97 29.48 7.38
C GLY A 295 -24.67 30.73 7.90
N TYR A 296 -24.08 31.39 8.90
CA TYR A 296 -24.67 32.57 9.55
C TYR A 296 -25.01 33.75 8.63
N ARG A 297 -24.42 33.80 7.43
CA ARG A 297 -24.64 34.86 6.43
C ARG A 297 -25.71 34.53 5.41
N TRP A 298 -26.37 33.37 5.52
CA TRP A 298 -27.45 33.03 4.63
C TRP A 298 -28.63 33.99 4.83
N ASP A 299 -29.23 34.44 3.74
CA ASP A 299 -30.27 35.48 3.72
C ASP A 299 -31.68 34.94 3.93
N GLY A 300 -31.83 33.62 4.06
CA GLY A 300 -33.13 32.95 4.23
C GLY A 300 -33.85 32.63 2.92
N VAL A 301 -33.32 33.04 1.77
CA VAL A 301 -33.94 32.76 0.46
C VAL A 301 -33.41 31.43 -0.08
N ASP A 302 -34.34 30.48 -0.30
CA ASP A 302 -34.04 29.20 -0.94
C ASP A 302 -33.80 29.41 -2.44
N ARG A 303 -32.64 28.96 -2.92
CA ARG A 303 -32.20 29.03 -4.32
C ARG A 303 -31.94 27.64 -4.91
N GLY A 304 -32.47 26.59 -4.29
CA GLY A 304 -32.32 25.23 -4.76
C GLY A 304 -33.23 24.91 -5.96
N ASN A 305 -32.85 23.89 -6.74
CA ASN A 305 -33.67 23.31 -7.82
C ASN A 305 -34.82 22.41 -7.31
N GLY A 306 -35.23 22.51 -6.04
CA GLY A 306 -36.28 21.67 -5.45
C GLY A 306 -35.92 20.18 -5.21
N PHE A 307 -34.74 19.71 -5.61
CA PHE A 307 -34.32 18.30 -5.49
C PHE A 307 -34.46 17.70 -4.09
N GLU A 308 -34.01 18.41 -3.04
CA GLU A 308 -34.11 17.91 -1.66
C GLU A 308 -35.58 17.69 -1.25
N ALA A 309 -36.48 18.60 -1.61
CA ALA A 309 -37.91 18.47 -1.33
C ALA A 309 -38.54 17.29 -2.07
N GLU A 310 -38.21 17.09 -3.35
CA GLU A 310 -38.67 15.94 -4.12
C GLU A 310 -38.15 14.61 -3.55
N ARG A 311 -36.89 14.59 -3.12
CA ARG A 311 -36.28 13.43 -2.47
C ARG A 311 -37.00 13.06 -1.17
N PHE A 312 -37.33 14.03 -0.32
CA PHE A 312 -38.10 13.76 0.90
C PHE A 312 -39.51 13.22 0.55
N LYS A 313 -40.18 13.81 -0.44
CA LYS A 313 -41.46 13.28 -0.93
C LYS A 313 -41.33 11.84 -1.45
N ALA A 314 -40.25 11.50 -2.14
CA ALA A 314 -39.99 10.15 -2.65
C ALA A 314 -39.71 9.15 -1.51
N LEU A 315 -38.94 9.55 -0.50
CA LEU A 315 -38.70 8.72 0.70
C LEU A 315 -40.00 8.43 1.45
N ASN A 316 -40.82 9.45 1.70
CA ASN A 316 -42.11 9.30 2.37
C ASN A 316 -43.06 8.40 1.54
N ARG A 317 -43.06 8.54 0.21
CA ARG A 317 -43.82 7.65 -0.69
C ARG A 317 -43.37 6.20 -0.55
N ARG A 318 -42.05 5.94 -0.50
CA ARG A 318 -41.51 4.58 -0.33
C ARG A 318 -41.89 3.98 1.02
N GLU A 319 -41.76 4.76 2.09
CA GLU A 319 -42.11 4.31 3.44
C GLU A 319 -43.61 4.04 3.58
N ARG A 320 -44.46 4.94 3.06
CA ARG A 320 -45.90 4.74 2.99
C ARG A 320 -46.26 3.47 2.23
N ASN A 321 -45.66 3.24 1.07
CA ASN A 321 -45.93 2.04 0.28
C ASN A 321 -45.51 0.76 1.00
N LYS A 322 -44.38 0.77 1.71
CA LYS A 322 -43.95 -0.37 2.55
C LYS A 322 -44.97 -0.67 3.65
N GLY A 323 -45.52 0.37 4.29
CA GLY A 323 -46.57 0.21 5.29
C GLY A 323 -47.86 -0.36 4.70
N LEU A 324 -48.27 0.13 3.52
CA LEU A 324 -49.45 -0.36 2.80
C LEU A 324 -49.28 -1.80 2.32
N GLU A 325 -48.12 -2.14 1.78
CA GLU A 325 -47.77 -3.51 1.35
C GLU A 325 -47.83 -4.47 2.54
N TYR A 326 -47.27 -4.08 3.69
CA TYR A 326 -47.38 -4.88 4.90
C TYR A 326 -48.83 -5.03 5.38
N SER A 327 -49.64 -3.97 5.38
CA SER A 327 -51.06 -4.10 5.76
C SER A 327 -51.83 -5.00 4.79
N TRP A 328 -51.60 -4.88 3.48
CA TRP A 328 -52.24 -5.74 2.49
C TRP A 328 -51.82 -7.20 2.61
N GLN A 329 -50.55 -7.46 2.90
CA GLN A 329 -50.07 -8.83 3.11
C GLN A 329 -50.65 -9.49 4.37
N MET A 330 -51.00 -8.70 5.39
CA MET A 330 -51.58 -9.22 6.63
C MET A 330 -53.11 -9.36 6.59
N ASP A 331 -53.78 -8.65 5.67
CA ASP A 331 -55.23 -8.70 5.48
C ASP A 331 -55.67 -9.85 4.54
N GLU A 332 -54.75 -10.47 3.78
CA GLU A 332 -54.94 -11.72 3.02
C GLU A 332 -54.49 -12.97 3.81
#